data_AF-A0A4Y7NGR5-F1
#
_entry.id   AF-A0A4Y7NGR5-F1
#
_cell.length_a   1.000
_cell.length_b   1.000
_cell.length_c   1.000
_cell.angle_alpha   90.00
_cell.angle_beta   90.00
_cell.angle_gamma   90.00
#
_symmetry.space_group_name_H-M   'P 1'
#
loop_
_entity.id
_entity.type
_entity.pdbx_description
1 polymer ?
#
loop_
_entity_poly.entity_id
_entity_poly.type
_entity_poly.pdbx_seq_one_letter_code
_entity_poly.pdbx_strand_id
1 'polypeptide(L)'
;MYAEEFEDYEYEAEVYEPTGDPRLDAENERYLGYGSASQYAQYSMPDVIKKFIIYFREMVNSGKLYEIQNVYENTFPKLTEEHFKSSPWPDANEVSPLVDDDQPFLILYKELYYRHIYARIQACQISTYYYVGFAYLMMRRYADAIRTFSHILLYVQRTKPLYQAKTYQNDQINKQTEKMYVLLSVCLVLHPQRIDESLQAVLREKPHAERIVRMQKGELQEFENAFAFASPKFLSPVPPPIDAPPADHRREPFQQLAKVFMDEVQQQLTLPTIRSYLRLYTTMPVAKMAAFLEMPDTDFRTHLLCFKHKMKNVVWTKGTSGLDGELQSGSEA
;
A
#
# COMPACT_ATOMS: atom_id res chain seq x y z
N MET A 1 14.91 13.22 30.75
CA MET A 1 14.60 14.65 30.62
C MET A 1 15.74 15.29 29.86
N TYR A 2 15.57 15.49 28.56
CA TYR A 2 16.31 16.48 27.79
C TYR A 2 15.27 17.05 26.82
N ALA A 3 14.77 18.23 27.15
CA ALA A 3 13.97 19.05 26.27
C ALA A 3 14.97 19.95 25.54
N GLU A 4 15.12 19.76 24.22
CA GLU A 4 15.82 20.71 23.36
C GLU A 4 14.82 21.80 22.96
N GLU A 5 15.08 23.03 23.41
CA GLU A 5 14.44 24.25 22.94
C GLU A 5 14.89 24.51 21.50
N PHE A 6 13.94 24.58 20.57
CA PHE A 6 14.19 25.06 19.20
C PHE A 6 14.24 26.59 19.24
N GLU A 7 15.42 27.18 19.03
CA GLU A 7 15.57 28.62 18.76
C GLU A 7 15.23 28.91 17.29
N ASP A 8 14.22 29.75 17.07
CA ASP A 8 13.88 30.33 15.77
C ASP A 8 14.97 31.33 15.35
N TYR A 9 15.78 30.96 14.35
CA TYR A 9 16.72 31.89 13.71
C TYR A 9 15.97 32.74 12.68
N GLU A 10 15.66 33.99 13.05
CA GLU A 10 15.13 35.00 12.15
C GLU A 10 16.27 35.53 11.26
N TYR A 11 16.17 35.31 9.95
CA TYR A 11 17.18 35.76 8.97
C TYR A 11 16.97 37.25 8.69
N GLU A 12 17.76 38.13 9.32
CA GLU A 12 17.80 39.54 8.92
C GLU A 12 18.47 39.67 7.54
N ALA A 13 17.75 40.27 6.58
CA ALA A 13 18.28 40.53 5.25
C ALA A 13 19.23 41.73 5.29
N GLU A 14 20.53 41.50 5.17
CA GLU A 14 21.53 42.57 5.03
C GLU A 14 21.29 43.39 3.75
N VAL A 15 21.19 44.71 3.90
CA VAL A 15 21.04 45.66 2.79
C VAL A 15 22.41 45.85 2.12
N TYR A 16 22.51 45.52 0.83
CA TYR A 16 23.75 45.63 0.06
C TYR A 16 24.09 47.10 -0.27
N GLU A 17 25.30 47.53 0.07
CA GLU A 17 25.87 48.81 -0.37
C GLU A 17 26.85 48.60 -1.55
N PRO A 18 26.78 49.40 -2.63
CA PRO A 18 27.63 49.24 -3.81
C PRO A 18 29.12 49.43 -3.51
N THR A 19 29.92 48.46 -3.94
CA THR A 19 31.38 48.40 -3.69
C THR A 19 32.21 49.23 -4.68
N GLY A 20 31.61 49.71 -5.77
CA GLY A 20 32.27 50.58 -6.75
C GLY A 20 33.14 49.83 -7.76
N ASP A 21 33.13 48.50 -7.75
CA ASP A 21 33.73 47.65 -8.78
C ASP A 21 32.63 47.12 -9.71
N PRO A 22 32.57 47.57 -10.98
CA PRO A 22 31.48 47.22 -11.90
C PRO A 22 31.32 45.72 -12.18
N ARG A 23 32.36 44.90 -11.98
CA ARG A 23 32.27 43.45 -12.20
C ARG A 23 31.61 42.72 -11.04
N LEU A 24 32.00 43.07 -9.81
CA LEU A 24 31.45 42.46 -8.60
C LEU A 24 30.03 42.93 -8.34
N ASP A 25 29.75 44.23 -8.57
CA ASP A 25 28.41 44.79 -8.39
C ASP A 25 27.42 44.17 -9.40
N ALA A 26 27.83 43.92 -10.66
CA ALA A 26 27.01 43.24 -11.67
C ALA A 26 26.78 41.74 -11.40
N GLU A 27 27.74 41.07 -10.74
CA GLU A 27 27.60 39.67 -10.33
C GLU A 27 26.71 39.53 -9.09
N ASN A 28 26.81 40.47 -8.15
CA ASN A 28 25.92 40.56 -6.99
C ASN A 28 24.49 40.98 -7.37
N GLU A 29 24.31 41.90 -8.32
CA GLU A 29 23.00 42.22 -8.90
C GLU A 29 22.37 41.00 -9.60
N ARG A 30 23.18 40.19 -10.29
CA ARG A 30 22.72 38.90 -10.84
C ARG A 30 22.32 37.91 -9.74
N TYR A 31 23.03 37.89 -8.61
CA TYR A 31 22.74 37.01 -7.48
C TYR A 31 21.48 37.46 -6.71
N LEU A 32 21.31 38.77 -6.50
CA LEU A 32 20.09 39.38 -5.96
C LEU A 32 18.90 39.27 -6.93
N GLY A 33 19.13 39.19 -8.24
CA GLY A 33 18.10 38.88 -9.23
C GLY A 33 17.51 37.47 -9.08
N TYR A 34 18.22 36.56 -8.42
CA TYR A 34 17.72 35.24 -8.04
C TYR A 34 17.15 35.18 -6.60
N GLY A 35 17.39 36.21 -5.78
CA GLY A 35 17.06 36.22 -4.34
C GLY A 35 16.17 37.36 -3.84
N SER A 36 15.82 38.33 -4.67
CA SER A 36 15.00 39.49 -4.26
C SER A 36 13.51 39.25 -4.49
N ALA A 37 12.81 38.98 -3.38
CA ALA A 37 11.52 39.57 -3.03
C ALA A 37 10.41 39.67 -4.10
N SER A 38 10.34 38.72 -5.03
CA SER A 38 9.25 38.64 -6.02
C SER A 38 8.59 37.26 -6.11
N GLN A 39 9.15 36.25 -5.44
CA GLN A 39 8.68 34.86 -5.57
C GLN A 39 7.85 34.35 -4.38
N TYR A 40 7.94 35.02 -3.22
CA TYR A 40 7.10 34.72 -2.03
C TYR A 40 5.85 35.63 -1.92
N ALA A 41 5.71 36.60 -2.82
CA ALA A 41 4.64 37.59 -2.79
C ALA A 41 3.73 37.51 -4.03
N GLN A 42 3.27 36.31 -4.43
CA GLN A 42 2.10 36.20 -5.30
C GLN A 42 1.46 34.80 -5.37
N TYR A 43 1.25 34.12 -4.24
CA TYR A 43 0.11 33.20 -4.14
C TYR A 43 -1.01 33.91 -3.39
N SER A 44 -1.61 34.92 -4.03
CA SER A 44 -2.92 35.38 -3.60
C SER A 44 -3.87 34.21 -3.82
N MET A 45 -4.28 33.55 -2.73
CA MET A 45 -5.29 32.49 -2.75
C MET A 45 -6.45 32.93 -3.65
N PRO A 46 -6.75 32.22 -4.75
CA PRO A 46 -7.79 32.64 -5.67
C PRO A 46 -9.12 32.82 -4.95
N ASP A 47 -9.87 33.86 -5.30
CA ASP A 47 -11.11 34.22 -4.59
C ASP A 47 -12.16 33.11 -4.62
N VAL A 48 -12.10 32.22 -5.62
CA VAL A 48 -12.92 31.01 -5.71
C VAL A 48 -12.66 30.07 -4.53
N ILE A 49 -11.39 29.92 -4.12
CA ILE A 49 -10.98 29.04 -3.01
C ILE A 49 -11.34 29.69 -1.67
N LYS A 50 -11.18 31.01 -1.53
CA LYS A 50 -11.66 31.74 -0.34
C LYS A 50 -13.17 31.59 -0.15
N LYS A 51 -13.95 31.80 -1.22
CA LYS A 51 -15.42 31.62 -1.21
C LYS A 51 -15.82 30.18 -0.89
N PHE A 52 -15.08 29.21 -1.43
CA PHE A 52 -15.30 27.80 -1.15
C PHE A 52 -15.05 27.46 0.33
N ILE A 53 -13.96 27.95 0.92
CA ILE A 53 -13.62 27.70 2.34
C ILE A 53 -14.70 28.30 3.26
N ILE A 54 -15.15 29.52 2.98
CA ILE A 54 -16.22 30.19 3.73
C ILE A 54 -17.55 29.43 3.60
N TYR A 55 -17.90 29.01 2.38
CA TYR A 55 -19.09 28.17 2.13
C TYR A 55 -19.01 26.83 2.86
N PHE A 56 -17.84 26.18 2.82
CA PHE A 56 -17.63 24.90 3.48
C PHE A 56 -17.77 25.02 5.00
N ARG A 57 -17.23 26.09 5.60
CA ARG A 57 -17.42 26.41 7.02
C ARG A 57 -18.91 26.58 7.36
N GLU A 58 -19.64 27.35 6.56
CA GLU A 58 -21.07 27.57 6.80
C GLU A 58 -21.89 26.27 6.70
N MET A 59 -21.54 25.38 5.77
CA MET A 59 -22.22 24.09 5.62
C MET A 59 -21.91 23.14 6.79
N VAL A 60 -20.67 23.14 7.29
CA VAL A 60 -20.26 22.38 8.47
C VAL A 60 -20.98 22.89 9.72
N ASN A 61 -21.02 24.21 9.93
CA ASN A 61 -21.66 24.82 11.09
C ASN A 61 -23.20 24.72 11.05
N SER A 62 -23.79 24.69 9.85
CA SER A 62 -25.24 24.46 9.68
C SER A 62 -25.65 22.97 9.69
N GLY A 63 -24.69 22.04 9.80
CA GLY A 63 -24.97 20.60 9.93
C GLY A 63 -25.64 19.97 8.71
N LYS A 64 -25.50 20.57 7.52
CA LYS A 64 -26.14 20.08 6.30
C LYS A 64 -25.35 18.92 5.70
N LEU A 65 -25.63 17.70 6.17
CA LEU A 65 -24.89 16.48 5.81
C LEU A 65 -24.78 16.24 4.29
N TYR A 66 -25.86 16.49 3.54
CA TYR A 66 -25.89 16.29 2.08
C TYR A 66 -24.93 17.23 1.35
N GLU A 67 -24.90 18.50 1.74
CA GLU A 67 -24.01 19.51 1.15
C GLU A 67 -22.56 19.27 1.55
N ILE A 68 -22.31 18.85 2.79
CA ILE A 68 -20.98 18.44 3.24
C ILE A 68 -20.49 17.26 2.38
N GLN A 69 -21.30 16.21 2.20
CA GLN A 69 -20.93 15.07 1.36
C GLN A 69 -20.65 15.50 -0.08
N ASN A 70 -21.48 16.36 -0.66
CA ASN A 70 -21.28 16.89 -2.00
C ASN A 70 -19.98 17.71 -2.12
N VAL A 71 -19.67 18.53 -1.12
CA VAL A 71 -18.40 19.28 -1.06
C VAL A 71 -17.21 18.30 -0.99
N TYR A 72 -17.32 17.23 -0.20
CA TYR A 72 -16.27 16.22 -0.04
C TYR A 72 -16.02 15.35 -1.27
N GLU A 73 -17.08 14.93 -1.95
CA GLU A 73 -17.02 13.96 -3.04
C GLU A 73 -16.90 14.61 -4.42
N ASN A 74 -17.46 15.81 -4.61
CA ASN A 74 -17.57 16.43 -5.93
C ASN A 74 -16.86 17.79 -6.01
N THR A 75 -17.16 18.72 -5.10
CA THR A 75 -16.66 20.11 -5.22
C THR A 75 -15.17 20.22 -4.92
N PHE A 76 -14.70 19.58 -3.84
CA PHE A 76 -13.30 19.61 -3.45
C PHE A 76 -12.39 18.91 -4.47
N PRO A 77 -12.69 17.70 -4.98
CA PRO A 77 -11.89 17.09 -6.05
C PRO A 77 -11.85 17.92 -7.33
N LYS A 78 -12.99 18.52 -7.73
CA LYS A 78 -13.07 19.38 -8.91
C LYS A 78 -12.19 20.63 -8.81
N LEU A 79 -12.26 21.36 -7.69
CA LEU A 79 -11.43 22.54 -7.44
C LEU A 79 -9.95 22.19 -7.30
N THR A 80 -9.67 21.02 -6.71
CA THR A 80 -8.32 20.47 -6.62
C THR A 80 -7.73 20.21 -7.99
N GLU A 81 -8.49 19.58 -8.89
CA GLU A 81 -8.06 19.35 -10.26
C GLU A 81 -7.96 20.65 -11.06
N GLU A 82 -8.77 21.67 -10.79
CA GLU A 82 -8.74 22.92 -11.57
C GLU A 82 -7.58 23.85 -11.18
N HIS A 83 -7.33 24.01 -9.88
CA HIS A 83 -6.40 25.02 -9.36
C HIS A 83 -5.15 24.45 -8.66
N PHE A 84 -5.18 23.18 -8.22
CA PHE A 84 -4.14 22.58 -7.37
C PHE A 84 -3.56 21.27 -7.93
N LYS A 85 -3.37 21.18 -9.26
CA LYS A 85 -2.71 20.01 -9.88
C LYS A 85 -1.25 19.84 -9.44
N SER A 86 -0.51 20.95 -9.32
CA SER A 86 0.93 20.96 -9.02
C SER A 86 1.24 21.51 -7.62
N SER A 87 0.42 22.43 -7.12
CA SER A 87 0.61 23.07 -5.81
C SER A 87 -0.27 22.39 -4.75
N PRO A 88 0.19 22.28 -3.49
CA PRO A 88 -0.68 21.87 -2.39
C PRO A 88 -1.78 22.93 -2.17
N TRP A 89 -2.84 22.54 -1.48
CA TRP A 89 -3.82 23.49 -0.97
C TRP A 89 -3.14 24.50 0.00
N PRO A 90 -3.78 25.62 0.35
CA PRO A 90 -3.27 26.52 1.38
C PRO A 90 -3.12 25.80 2.72
N ASP A 91 -2.11 26.16 3.50
CA ASP A 91 -1.92 25.58 4.83
C ASP A 91 -3.04 26.03 5.79
N ALA A 92 -3.32 25.24 6.83
CA ALA A 92 -4.33 25.56 7.83
C ALA A 92 -4.07 26.91 8.50
N ASN A 93 -2.80 27.33 8.61
CA ASN A 93 -2.41 28.63 9.15
C ASN A 93 -2.81 29.80 8.23
N GLU A 94 -2.82 29.61 6.91
CA GLU A 94 -3.29 30.61 5.94
C GLU A 94 -4.82 30.70 5.88
N VAL A 95 -5.49 29.63 6.27
CA VAL A 95 -6.96 29.51 6.31
C VAL A 95 -7.55 29.97 7.65
N SER A 96 -6.80 29.87 8.74
CA SER A 96 -7.20 30.28 10.09
C SER A 96 -7.85 31.68 10.14
N PRO A 97 -7.26 32.73 9.53
CA PRO A 97 -7.83 34.08 9.55
C PRO A 97 -9.13 34.24 8.75
N LEU A 98 -9.40 33.35 7.79
CA LEU A 98 -10.61 33.38 6.95
C LEU A 98 -11.82 32.73 7.65
N VAL A 99 -11.58 31.97 8.71
CA VAL A 99 -12.56 31.08 9.36
C VAL A 99 -12.71 31.43 10.86
N ASP A 100 -12.17 32.56 11.30
CA ASP A 100 -12.19 33.02 12.70
C ASP A 100 -11.69 31.95 13.69
N ASP A 101 -10.63 31.22 13.36
CA ASP A 101 -10.02 30.17 14.21
C ASP A 101 -10.97 29.04 14.68
N ASP A 102 -12.01 28.73 13.89
CA ASP A 102 -12.96 27.64 14.17
C ASP A 102 -12.26 26.26 14.22
N GLN A 103 -11.93 25.80 15.44
CA GLN A 103 -11.13 24.60 15.69
C GLN A 103 -11.73 23.32 15.08
N PRO A 104 -13.03 23.00 15.23
CA PRO A 104 -13.66 21.86 14.55
C PRO A 104 -13.48 21.87 13.03
N PHE A 105 -13.67 23.04 12.40
CA PHE A 105 -13.49 23.19 10.97
C PHE A 105 -12.02 23.04 10.55
N LEU A 106 -11.08 23.62 11.30
CA LEU A 106 -9.65 23.53 11.01
C LEU A 106 -9.12 22.10 11.11
N ILE A 107 -9.60 21.29 12.06
CA ILE A 107 -9.28 19.86 12.14
C ILE A 107 -9.78 19.14 10.88
N LEU A 108 -11.03 19.41 10.50
CA LEU A 108 -11.64 18.84 9.31
C LEU A 108 -10.91 19.23 8.02
N TYR A 109 -10.47 20.49 7.93
CA TYR A 109 -9.69 21.03 6.83
C TYR A 109 -8.29 20.40 6.77
N LYS A 110 -7.62 20.21 7.92
CA LYS A 110 -6.31 19.53 7.99
C LYS A 110 -6.40 18.10 7.47
N GLU A 111 -7.42 17.33 7.87
CA GLU A 111 -7.65 15.98 7.34
C GLU A 111 -7.82 16.01 5.81
N LEU A 112 -8.59 16.96 5.28
CA LEU A 112 -8.83 17.09 3.85
C LEU A 112 -7.57 17.50 3.07
N TYR A 113 -6.78 18.43 3.63
CA TYR A 113 -5.48 18.87 3.13
C TYR A 113 -4.48 17.71 3.03
N TYR A 114 -4.30 16.97 4.12
CA TYR A 114 -3.40 15.82 4.13
C TYR A 114 -3.91 14.68 3.25
N ARG A 115 -5.23 14.44 3.19
CA ARG A 115 -5.83 13.48 2.25
C ARG A 115 -5.47 13.81 0.81
N HIS A 116 -5.52 15.08 0.42
CA HIS A 116 -5.12 15.52 -0.91
C HIS A 116 -3.63 15.28 -1.17
N ILE A 117 -2.75 15.67 -0.24
CA ILE A 117 -1.31 15.46 -0.37
C ILE A 117 -0.98 13.97 -0.51
N TYR A 118 -1.56 13.12 0.33
CA TYR A 118 -1.32 11.68 0.28
C TYR A 118 -1.92 11.01 -0.96
N ALA A 119 -3.02 11.54 -1.51
CA ALA A 119 -3.58 11.07 -2.78
C ALA A 119 -2.65 11.35 -3.97
N ARG A 120 -1.82 12.39 -3.89
CA ARG A 120 -0.84 12.72 -4.94
C ARG A 120 0.38 11.81 -4.93
N ILE A 121 0.76 11.27 -3.77
CA ILE A 121 1.96 10.42 -3.65
C ILE A 121 1.61 8.95 -3.87
N GLN A 122 1.26 8.64 -5.13
CA GLN A 122 0.86 7.31 -5.57
C GLN A 122 1.95 6.25 -5.35
N ALA A 123 3.23 6.63 -5.49
CA ALA A 123 4.37 5.74 -5.22
C ALA A 123 4.36 5.23 -3.76
N CYS A 124 4.00 6.09 -2.80
CA CYS A 124 3.90 5.73 -1.39
C CYS A 124 2.71 4.82 -1.14
N GLN A 125 1.56 5.08 -1.77
CA GLN A 125 0.40 4.21 -1.65
C GLN A 125 0.74 2.79 -2.13
N ILE A 126 1.31 2.67 -3.33
CA ILE A 126 1.70 1.38 -3.92
C ILE A 126 2.70 0.63 -3.03
N SER A 127 3.72 1.33 -2.54
CA SER A 127 4.72 0.73 -1.63
C SER A 127 4.11 0.29 -0.30
N THR A 128 3.20 1.08 0.27
CA THR A 128 2.54 0.77 1.55
C THR A 128 1.70 -0.51 1.42
N TYR A 129 0.85 -0.58 0.39
CA TYR A 129 0.03 -1.77 0.15
C TYR A 129 0.87 -3.01 -0.18
N TYR A 130 2.02 -2.84 -0.86
CA TYR A 130 2.95 -3.94 -1.11
C TYR A 130 3.48 -4.55 0.20
N TYR A 131 3.98 -3.72 1.12
CA TYR A 131 4.52 -4.22 2.39
C TYR A 131 3.42 -4.77 3.31
N VAL A 132 2.25 -4.12 3.35
CA VAL A 132 1.10 -4.60 4.13
C VAL A 132 0.59 -5.94 3.59
N GLY A 133 0.44 -6.07 2.26
CA GLY A 133 0.03 -7.32 1.63
C GLY A 133 1.04 -8.45 1.87
N PHE A 134 2.34 -8.15 1.81
CA PHE A 134 3.37 -9.12 2.15
C PHE A 134 3.32 -9.53 3.64
N ALA A 135 3.09 -8.58 4.55
CA ALA A 135 2.92 -8.89 5.96
C ALA A 135 1.70 -9.79 6.21
N TYR A 136 0.57 -9.54 5.55
CA TYR A 136 -0.62 -10.41 5.64
C TYR A 136 -0.35 -11.82 5.11
N LEU A 137 0.46 -11.96 4.05
CA LEU A 137 0.90 -13.26 3.55
C LEU A 137 1.72 -14.02 4.60
N MET A 138 2.68 -13.35 5.25
CA MET A 138 3.49 -13.97 6.31
C MET A 138 2.68 -14.30 7.58
N MET A 139 1.62 -13.54 7.87
CA MET A 139 0.67 -13.80 8.96
C MET A 139 -0.40 -14.85 8.59
N ARG A 140 -0.33 -15.48 7.41
CA ARG A 140 -1.29 -16.48 6.90
C ARG A 140 -2.72 -15.96 6.67
N ARG A 141 -2.91 -14.64 6.66
CA ARG A 141 -4.18 -13.98 6.37
C ARG A 141 -4.33 -13.77 4.86
N TYR A 142 -4.39 -14.89 4.13
CA TYR A 142 -4.42 -14.89 2.67
C TYR A 142 -5.63 -14.15 2.08
N ALA A 143 -6.79 -14.22 2.72
CA ALA A 143 -7.99 -13.53 2.24
C ALA A 143 -7.82 -11.99 2.28
N ASP A 144 -7.24 -11.46 3.35
CA ASP A 144 -6.96 -10.03 3.48
C ASP A 144 -5.80 -9.60 2.57
N ALA A 145 -4.78 -10.44 2.42
CA ALA A 145 -3.71 -10.23 1.43
C ALA A 145 -4.29 -10.12 0.00
N ILE A 146 -5.18 -11.05 -0.40
CA ILE A 146 -5.83 -11.01 -1.72
C ILE A 146 -6.64 -9.72 -1.89
N ARG A 147 -7.40 -9.29 -0.89
CA ARG A 147 -8.14 -8.01 -0.94
C ARG A 147 -7.21 -6.81 -1.11
N THR A 148 -6.16 -6.71 -0.30
CA THR A 148 -5.20 -5.59 -0.38
C THR A 148 -4.46 -5.54 -1.72
N PHE A 149 -3.96 -6.69 -2.21
CA PHE A 149 -3.32 -6.76 -3.53
C PHE A 149 -4.29 -6.46 -4.66
N SER A 150 -5.53 -6.94 -4.59
CA SER A 150 -6.54 -6.67 -5.63
C SER A 150 -6.90 -5.19 -5.68
N HIS A 151 -7.10 -4.56 -4.52
CA HIS A 151 -7.39 -3.13 -4.42
C HIS A 151 -6.29 -2.27 -5.06
N ILE A 152 -5.02 -2.51 -4.72
CA ILE A 152 -3.91 -1.73 -5.27
C ILE A 152 -3.63 -2.03 -6.75
N LEU A 153 -3.77 -3.28 -7.19
CA LEU A 153 -3.54 -3.63 -8.60
C LEU A 153 -4.62 -3.02 -9.51
N LEU A 154 -5.88 -3.00 -9.08
CA LEU A 154 -6.95 -2.29 -9.79
C LEU A 154 -6.70 -0.78 -9.81
N TYR A 155 -6.21 -0.21 -8.72
CA TYR A 155 -5.80 1.20 -8.67
C TYR A 155 -4.72 1.49 -9.72
N VAL A 156 -3.65 0.70 -9.74
CA VAL A 156 -2.55 0.85 -10.72
C VAL A 156 -3.03 0.68 -12.16
N GLN A 157 -3.93 -0.27 -12.45
CA GLN A 157 -4.50 -0.44 -13.80
C GLN A 157 -5.27 0.81 -14.26
N ARG A 158 -6.06 1.42 -13.37
CA ARG A 158 -6.83 2.65 -13.67
C ARG A 158 -5.94 3.87 -13.84
N THR A 159 -4.87 3.96 -13.06
CA THR A 159 -3.99 5.14 -13.08
C THR A 159 -2.88 5.05 -14.13
N LYS A 160 -2.56 3.85 -14.64
CA LYS A 160 -1.55 3.60 -15.69
C LYS A 160 -1.51 4.64 -16.85
N PRO A 161 -2.63 5.05 -17.47
CA PRO A 161 -2.61 6.02 -18.57
C PRO A 161 -2.20 7.45 -18.15
N LEU A 162 -2.33 7.81 -16.88
CA LEU A 162 -1.92 9.12 -16.36
C LEU A 162 -0.38 9.25 -16.24
N TYR A 163 0.37 8.14 -16.33
CA TYR A 163 1.83 8.09 -16.13
C TYR A 163 2.67 7.95 -17.41
N GLN A 164 2.14 8.28 -18.59
CA GLN A 164 2.88 8.12 -19.84
C GLN A 164 4.20 8.93 -19.91
N ALA A 165 4.41 9.90 -19.01
CA ALA A 165 5.72 10.53 -18.83
C ALA A 165 6.69 9.56 -18.12
N LYS A 166 7.60 8.94 -18.91
CA LYS A 166 8.68 8.06 -18.42
C LYS A 166 9.56 8.78 -17.39
N THR A 167 9.24 8.59 -16.12
CA THR A 167 10.04 9.07 -14.97
C THR A 167 10.63 7.85 -14.28
N TYR A 168 11.85 7.94 -13.74
CA TYR A 168 12.53 6.83 -13.02
C TYR A 168 11.64 6.17 -11.94
N GLN A 169 10.76 6.94 -11.32
CA GLN A 169 9.79 6.46 -10.33
C GLN A 169 8.77 5.46 -10.91
N ASN A 170 8.36 5.61 -12.17
CA ASN A 170 7.40 4.70 -12.82
C ASN A 170 7.98 3.30 -13.03
N ASP A 171 9.28 3.18 -13.32
CA ASP A 171 9.93 1.87 -13.49
C ASP A 171 10.02 1.10 -12.17
N GLN A 172 10.25 1.79 -11.05
CA GLN A 172 10.22 1.16 -9.72
C GLN A 172 8.80 0.69 -9.36
N ILE A 173 7.79 1.51 -9.65
CA ILE A 173 6.38 1.16 -9.46
C ILE A 173 5.99 -0.05 -10.30
N ASN A 174 6.39 -0.09 -11.58
CA ASN A 174 6.10 -1.23 -12.46
C ASN A 174 6.73 -2.52 -11.93
N LYS A 175 7.99 -2.47 -11.48
CA LYS A 175 8.66 -3.62 -10.85
C LYS A 175 7.96 -4.08 -9.57
N GLN A 176 7.53 -3.16 -8.71
CA GLN A 176 6.75 -3.51 -7.52
C GLN A 176 5.40 -4.11 -7.89
N THR A 177 4.75 -3.60 -8.93
CA THR A 177 3.47 -4.10 -9.44
C THR A 177 3.62 -5.55 -9.95
N GLU A 178 4.68 -5.85 -10.71
CA GLU A 178 4.99 -7.22 -11.14
C GLU A 178 5.19 -8.17 -9.95
N LYS A 179 5.91 -7.73 -8.91
CA LYS A 179 6.05 -8.51 -7.68
C LYS A 179 4.70 -8.77 -7.00
N MET A 180 3.81 -7.79 -6.96
CA MET A 180 2.46 -7.95 -6.41
C MET A 180 1.64 -8.98 -7.18
N TYR A 181 1.71 -9.02 -8.52
CA TYR A 181 1.05 -10.06 -9.32
C TYR A 181 1.58 -11.46 -8.99
N VAL A 182 2.89 -11.60 -8.76
CA VAL A 182 3.49 -12.89 -8.35
C VAL A 182 3.00 -13.30 -6.95
N LEU A 183 2.99 -12.39 -5.97
CA LEU A 183 2.48 -12.69 -4.62
C LEU A 183 0.98 -13.01 -4.62
N LEU A 184 0.20 -12.31 -5.45
CA LEU A 184 -1.22 -12.61 -5.62
C LEU A 184 -1.43 -14.00 -6.23
N SER A 185 -0.62 -14.38 -7.22
CA SER A 185 -0.65 -15.72 -7.82
C SER A 185 -0.42 -16.80 -6.77
N VAL A 186 0.57 -16.61 -5.89
CA VAL A 186 0.84 -17.51 -4.75
C VAL A 186 -0.36 -17.55 -3.80
N CYS A 187 -0.91 -16.40 -3.40
CA CYS A 187 -2.06 -16.34 -2.50
C CYS A 187 -3.29 -17.07 -3.06
N LEU A 188 -3.55 -16.97 -4.36
CA LEU A 188 -4.68 -17.62 -5.02
C LEU A 188 -4.54 -19.13 -5.14
N VAL A 189 -3.31 -19.63 -5.28
CA VAL A 189 -3.04 -21.08 -5.27
C VAL A 189 -3.26 -21.64 -3.86
N LEU A 190 -2.77 -20.94 -2.83
CA LEU A 190 -2.90 -21.37 -1.43
C LEU A 190 -4.34 -21.23 -0.92
N HIS A 191 -5.02 -20.14 -1.28
CA HIS A 191 -6.41 -19.87 -0.92
C HIS A 191 -7.22 -19.46 -2.16
N PRO A 192 -7.85 -20.43 -2.84
CA PRO A 192 -8.71 -20.13 -3.99
C PRO A 192 -9.92 -19.29 -3.56
N GLN A 193 -9.91 -18.03 -3.98
CA GLN A 193 -10.96 -17.03 -3.77
C GLN A 193 -11.28 -16.36 -5.10
N ARG A 194 -12.54 -15.95 -5.30
CA ARG A 194 -12.94 -15.19 -6.48
C ARG A 194 -12.36 -13.78 -6.42
N ILE A 195 -11.77 -13.34 -7.53
CA ILE A 195 -11.21 -12.02 -7.73
C ILE A 195 -11.94 -11.30 -8.87
N ASP A 196 -11.64 -10.02 -9.05
CA ASP A 196 -12.16 -9.22 -10.17
C ASP A 196 -11.75 -9.80 -11.53
N GLU A 197 -12.64 -9.70 -12.52
CA GLU A 197 -12.43 -10.26 -13.86
C GLU A 197 -11.26 -9.60 -14.59
N SER A 198 -11.04 -8.29 -14.41
CA SER A 198 -9.92 -7.59 -15.05
C SER A 198 -8.57 -8.09 -14.54
N LEU A 199 -8.51 -8.39 -13.24
CA LEU A 199 -7.33 -8.92 -12.58
C LEU A 199 -7.10 -10.38 -12.97
N GLN A 200 -8.19 -11.16 -13.05
CA GLN A 200 -8.13 -12.55 -13.50
C GLN A 200 -7.68 -12.67 -14.96
N ALA A 201 -8.06 -11.73 -15.83
CA ALA A 201 -7.59 -11.70 -17.22
C ALA A 201 -6.06 -11.55 -17.26
N VAL A 202 -5.50 -10.59 -16.52
CA VAL A 202 -4.03 -10.38 -16.45
C VAL A 202 -3.31 -11.59 -15.87
N LEU A 203 -3.87 -12.25 -14.86
CA LEU A 203 -3.28 -13.47 -14.29
C LEU A 203 -3.35 -14.69 -15.22
N ARG A 204 -4.28 -14.70 -16.20
CA ARG A 204 -4.36 -15.72 -17.26
C ARG A 204 -3.36 -15.49 -18.39
N GLU A 205 -2.75 -14.31 -18.46
CA GLU A 205 -1.68 -14.02 -19.42
C GLU A 205 -0.37 -14.70 -19.02
N LYS A 206 0.48 -14.99 -20.02
CA LYS A 206 1.85 -15.48 -19.78
C LYS A 206 2.70 -14.28 -19.33
N PRO A 207 3.53 -14.39 -18.27
CA PRO A 207 4.02 -15.61 -17.64
C PRO A 207 3.27 -16.08 -16.37
N HIS A 208 2.31 -15.32 -15.85
CA HIS A 208 1.67 -15.61 -14.56
C HIS A 208 0.87 -16.91 -14.57
N ALA A 209 0.16 -17.20 -15.67
CA ALA A 209 -0.62 -18.42 -15.82
C ALA A 209 0.24 -19.70 -15.73
N GLU A 210 1.45 -19.69 -16.31
CA GLU A 210 2.35 -20.85 -16.28
C GLU A 210 2.83 -21.13 -14.85
N ARG A 211 3.12 -20.07 -14.08
CA ARG A 211 3.51 -20.21 -12.67
C ARG A 211 2.36 -20.76 -11.82
N ILE A 212 1.13 -20.27 -12.01
CA ILE A 212 -0.05 -20.78 -11.30
C ILE A 212 -0.23 -22.27 -11.56
N VAL A 213 -0.10 -22.72 -12.82
CA VAL A 213 -0.24 -24.14 -13.17
C VAL A 213 0.87 -24.99 -12.54
N ARG A 214 2.12 -24.54 -12.55
CA ARG A 214 3.24 -25.25 -11.90
C ARG A 214 3.07 -25.32 -10.37
N MET A 215 2.63 -24.24 -9.76
CA MET A 215 2.33 -24.19 -8.33
C MET A 215 1.14 -25.11 -7.97
N GLN A 216 0.11 -25.19 -8.80
CA GLN A 216 -1.01 -26.13 -8.62
C GLN A 216 -0.60 -27.60 -8.74
N LYS A 217 0.42 -27.90 -9.56
CA LYS A 217 1.02 -29.26 -9.64
C LYS A 217 1.87 -29.61 -8.42
N GLY A 218 2.13 -28.66 -7.52
CA GLY A 218 2.93 -28.89 -6.32
C GLY A 218 4.44 -28.76 -6.52
N GLU A 219 4.89 -28.05 -7.56
CA GLU A 219 6.32 -27.78 -7.78
C GLU A 219 6.85 -26.77 -6.75
N LEU A 220 7.46 -27.28 -5.67
CA LEU A 220 8.01 -26.48 -4.56
C LEU A 220 9.03 -25.42 -5.03
N GLN A 221 9.80 -25.71 -6.07
CA GLN A 221 10.82 -24.80 -6.59
C GLN A 221 10.21 -23.48 -7.12
N GLU A 222 9.01 -23.52 -7.70
CA GLU A 222 8.36 -22.30 -8.20
C GLU A 222 7.89 -21.39 -7.06
N PHE A 223 7.50 -21.96 -5.92
CA PHE A 223 7.20 -21.19 -4.71
C PHE A 223 8.42 -20.48 -4.15
N GLU A 224 9.58 -21.16 -4.12
CA GLU A 224 10.84 -20.56 -3.70
C GLU A 224 11.27 -19.44 -4.64
N ASN A 225 11.18 -19.66 -5.96
CA ASN A 225 11.50 -18.66 -6.98
C ASN A 225 10.57 -17.44 -6.90
N ALA A 226 9.27 -17.67 -6.69
CA ALA A 226 8.28 -16.61 -6.51
C ALA A 226 8.57 -15.79 -5.24
N PHE A 227 8.91 -16.45 -4.13
CA PHE A 227 9.27 -15.80 -2.88
C PHE A 227 10.58 -15.00 -3.01
N ALA A 228 11.61 -15.56 -3.64
CA ALA A 228 12.88 -14.88 -3.87
C ALA A 228 12.73 -13.62 -4.75
N PHE A 229 11.87 -13.68 -5.76
CA PHE A 229 11.62 -12.54 -6.64
C PHE A 229 10.79 -11.44 -5.96
N ALA A 230 9.72 -11.85 -5.27
CA ALA A 230 8.67 -10.94 -4.84
C ALA A 230 8.79 -10.48 -3.38
N SER A 231 9.65 -11.11 -2.58
CA SER A 231 9.90 -10.66 -1.21
C SER A 231 10.57 -9.27 -1.16
N PRO A 232 10.24 -8.47 -0.14
CA PRO A 232 11.00 -7.27 0.21
C PRO A 232 12.47 -7.60 0.47
N LYS A 233 13.34 -6.60 0.29
CA LYS A 233 14.73 -6.71 0.74
C LYS A 233 14.75 -6.65 2.27
N PHE A 234 15.13 -7.75 2.90
CA PHE A 234 15.25 -7.80 4.36
C PHE A 234 16.58 -7.21 4.81
N LEU A 235 16.55 -6.42 5.88
CA LEU A 235 17.74 -5.96 6.57
C LEU A 235 17.90 -6.77 7.85
N SER A 236 19.12 -7.27 8.10
CA SER A 236 19.49 -7.76 9.42
C SER A 236 19.55 -6.57 10.37
N PRO A 237 18.81 -6.56 11.49
CA PRO A 237 18.90 -5.52 12.51
C PRO A 237 20.26 -5.49 13.21
N VAL A 238 20.99 -6.61 13.17
CA VAL A 238 22.27 -6.78 13.86
C VAL A 238 23.41 -6.61 12.85
N PRO A 239 24.32 -5.65 13.04
CA PRO A 239 25.53 -5.55 12.24
C PRO A 239 26.41 -6.78 12.50
N PRO A 240 27.06 -7.35 11.47
CA PRO A 240 27.91 -8.52 11.65
C PRO A 240 29.06 -8.21 12.63
N PRO A 241 29.46 -9.18 13.48
CA PRO A 241 30.64 -9.03 14.33
C PRO A 241 31.89 -8.74 13.49
N ILE A 242 32.77 -7.88 14.01
CA ILE A 242 33.99 -7.42 13.30
C ILE A 242 34.93 -8.60 12.96
N ASP A 243 34.91 -9.67 13.76
CA ASP A 243 35.77 -10.85 13.62
C ASP A 243 35.10 -12.05 12.90
N ALA A 244 33.87 -11.89 12.40
CA ALA A 244 33.21 -12.95 11.66
C ALA A 244 33.85 -13.15 10.28
N PRO A 245 33.88 -14.38 9.73
CA PRO A 245 34.24 -14.60 8.33
C PRO A 245 33.39 -13.69 7.43
N PRO A 246 33.83 -13.36 6.19
CA PRO A 246 33.01 -12.67 5.21
C PRO A 246 31.84 -13.57 4.74
N ALA A 247 30.95 -13.90 5.67
CA ALA A 247 29.68 -14.55 5.46
C ALA A 247 28.65 -13.46 5.17
N ASP A 248 27.78 -13.74 4.22
CA ASP A 248 26.75 -12.82 3.77
C ASP A 248 25.58 -12.81 4.78
N HIS A 249 25.80 -12.22 5.96
CA HIS A 249 24.84 -12.15 7.09
C HIS A 249 23.49 -11.51 6.71
N ARG A 250 23.42 -10.87 5.54
CA ARG A 250 22.20 -10.32 4.93
C ARG A 250 21.24 -11.39 4.43
N ARG A 251 21.71 -12.63 4.21
CA ARG A 251 20.90 -13.73 3.68
C ARG A 251 20.19 -14.53 4.76
N GLU A 252 20.64 -14.47 6.01
CA GLU A 252 20.04 -15.25 7.10
C GLU A 252 18.56 -14.91 7.34
N PRO A 253 18.14 -13.63 7.44
CA PRO A 253 16.72 -13.30 7.65
C PRO A 253 15.85 -13.78 6.48
N PHE A 254 16.35 -13.66 5.25
CA PHE A 254 15.67 -14.16 4.06
C PHE A 254 15.50 -15.68 4.11
N GLN A 255 16.55 -16.42 4.47
CA GLN A 255 16.51 -17.89 4.56
C GLN A 255 15.57 -18.37 5.66
N GLN A 256 15.54 -17.70 6.81
CA GLN A 256 14.62 -18.05 7.90
C GLN A 256 13.16 -17.83 7.50
N LEU A 257 12.84 -16.68 6.88
CA LEU A 257 11.48 -16.39 6.41
C LEU A 257 11.07 -17.30 5.26
N ALA A 258 11.99 -17.59 4.33
CA ALA A 258 11.77 -18.54 3.25
C ALA A 258 11.49 -19.94 3.81
N LYS A 259 12.23 -20.39 4.82
CA LYS A 259 11.98 -21.68 5.48
C LYS A 259 10.60 -21.74 6.11
N VAL A 260 10.20 -20.73 6.88
CA VAL A 260 8.87 -20.67 7.51
C VAL A 260 7.76 -20.68 6.45
N PHE A 261 7.97 -19.99 5.33
CA PHE A 261 7.03 -19.99 4.21
C PHE A 261 6.96 -21.35 3.51
N MET A 262 8.11 -21.97 3.22
CA MET A 262 8.18 -23.27 2.55
C MET A 262 7.60 -24.40 3.40
N ASP A 263 7.84 -24.40 4.71
CA ASP A 263 7.21 -25.34 5.65
C ASP A 263 5.67 -25.22 5.60
N GLU A 264 5.15 -24.00 5.46
CA GLU A 264 3.71 -23.78 5.32
C GLU A 264 3.15 -24.24 3.98
N VAL A 265 3.86 -23.97 2.87
CA VAL A 265 3.47 -24.46 1.54
C VAL A 265 3.46 -25.99 1.49
N GLN A 266 4.45 -26.63 2.10
CA GLN A 266 4.54 -28.09 2.16
C GLN A 266 3.35 -28.70 2.92
N GLN A 267 2.94 -28.09 4.04
CA GLN A 267 1.74 -28.52 4.77
C GLN A 267 0.44 -28.32 3.99
N GLN A 268 0.42 -27.39 3.03
CA GLN A 268 -0.77 -27.09 2.23
C GLN A 268 -0.87 -27.92 0.94
N LEU A 269 0.19 -28.64 0.54
CA LEU A 269 0.24 -29.40 -0.71
C LEU A 269 -0.88 -30.46 -0.85
N THR A 270 -1.27 -31.06 0.28
CA THR A 270 -2.33 -32.09 0.32
C THR A 270 -3.75 -31.48 0.26
N LEU A 271 -3.91 -30.18 0.53
CA LEU A 271 -5.22 -29.54 0.65
C LEU A 271 -5.97 -29.39 -0.68
N PRO A 272 -5.34 -29.00 -1.81
CA PRO A 272 -6.01 -28.96 -3.11
C PRO A 272 -6.59 -30.32 -3.52
N THR A 273 -5.85 -31.40 -3.25
CA THR A 273 -6.28 -32.78 -3.53
C THR A 273 -7.49 -33.15 -2.67
N ILE A 274 -7.44 -32.89 -1.37
CA ILE A 274 -8.59 -33.14 -0.47
C ILE A 274 -9.80 -32.29 -0.88
N ARG A 275 -9.60 -31.03 -1.25
CA ARG A 275 -10.66 -30.12 -1.72
C ARG A 275 -11.32 -30.62 -3.00
N SER A 276 -10.55 -31.12 -3.97
CA SER A 276 -11.12 -31.64 -5.22
C SER A 276 -12.01 -32.85 -4.96
N TYR A 277 -11.60 -33.75 -4.06
CA TYR A 277 -12.42 -34.89 -3.64
C TYR A 277 -13.68 -34.47 -2.88
N LEU A 278 -13.57 -33.56 -1.91
CA LEU A 278 -14.72 -33.05 -1.17
C LEU A 278 -15.74 -32.34 -2.07
N ARG A 279 -15.29 -31.66 -3.13
CA ARG A 279 -16.17 -31.01 -4.11
C ARG A 279 -16.94 -32.00 -4.98
N LEU A 280 -16.34 -33.16 -5.28
CA LEU A 280 -16.98 -34.20 -6.09
C LEU A 280 -17.92 -35.08 -5.25
N TYR A 281 -17.61 -35.28 -3.97
CA TYR A 281 -18.36 -36.15 -3.07
C TYR A 281 -18.91 -35.37 -1.88
N THR A 282 -20.14 -34.87 -2.01
CA THR A 282 -20.82 -34.07 -0.98
C THR A 282 -21.09 -34.84 0.32
N THR A 283 -21.25 -36.17 0.24
CA THR A 283 -21.41 -37.04 1.40
C THR A 283 -20.66 -38.37 1.20
N MET A 284 -19.52 -38.54 1.87
CA MET A 284 -18.74 -39.80 1.83
C MET A 284 -18.22 -40.17 3.23
N PRO A 285 -18.32 -41.45 3.64
CA PRO A 285 -17.69 -41.92 4.87
C PRO A 285 -16.17 -41.79 4.83
N VAL A 286 -15.57 -41.35 5.95
CA VAL A 286 -14.13 -41.14 6.11
C VAL A 286 -13.30 -42.36 5.68
N ALA A 287 -13.73 -43.57 6.04
CA ALA A 287 -13.05 -44.82 5.71
C ALA A 287 -13.01 -45.10 4.19
N LYS A 288 -14.07 -44.73 3.45
CA LYS A 288 -14.09 -44.90 1.98
C LYS A 288 -13.19 -43.89 1.28
N MET A 289 -13.11 -42.66 1.80
CA MET A 289 -12.25 -41.62 1.25
C MET A 289 -10.77 -41.88 1.55
N ALA A 290 -10.46 -42.39 2.75
CA ALA A 290 -9.13 -42.86 3.11
C ALA A 290 -8.67 -44.02 2.20
N ALA A 291 -9.54 -45.00 1.96
CA ALA A 291 -9.28 -46.07 1.00
C ALA A 291 -9.07 -45.57 -0.43
N PHE A 292 -9.80 -44.52 -0.85
CA PHE A 292 -9.65 -43.92 -2.19
C PHE A 292 -8.33 -43.16 -2.36
N LEU A 293 -7.82 -42.55 -1.28
CA LEU A 293 -6.53 -41.87 -1.22
C LEU A 293 -5.36 -42.82 -0.95
N GLU A 294 -5.62 -44.11 -0.77
CA GLU A 294 -4.63 -45.13 -0.39
C GLU A 294 -3.88 -44.76 0.92
N MET A 295 -4.56 -44.08 1.85
CA MET A 295 -4.01 -43.65 3.14
C MET A 295 -4.74 -44.33 4.29
N PRO A 296 -4.08 -44.58 5.43
CA PRO A 296 -4.76 -45.08 6.61
C PRO A 296 -5.74 -44.03 7.19
N ASP A 297 -6.83 -44.51 7.78
CA ASP A 297 -7.92 -43.68 8.33
C ASP A 297 -7.42 -42.62 9.34
N THR A 298 -6.37 -42.92 10.11
CA THR A 298 -5.77 -42.02 11.10
C THR A 298 -5.12 -40.81 10.46
N ASP A 299 -4.39 -41.03 9.37
CA ASP A 299 -3.62 -40.00 8.67
C ASP A 299 -4.57 -39.13 7.88
N PHE A 300 -5.57 -39.75 7.24
CA PHE A 300 -6.62 -39.03 6.56
C PHE A 300 -7.43 -38.12 7.50
N ARG A 301 -7.75 -38.58 8.72
CA ARG A 301 -8.39 -37.74 9.76
C ARG A 301 -7.50 -36.57 10.17
N THR A 302 -6.20 -36.79 10.30
CA THR A 302 -5.22 -35.74 10.64
C THR A 302 -5.17 -34.68 9.53
N HIS A 303 -5.09 -35.10 8.27
CA HIS A 303 -5.13 -34.21 7.12
C HIS A 303 -6.48 -33.47 7.00
N LEU A 304 -7.60 -34.11 7.31
CA LEU A 304 -8.92 -33.47 7.33
C LEU A 304 -9.02 -32.40 8.44
N LEU A 305 -8.42 -32.67 9.61
CA LEU A 305 -8.36 -31.72 10.70
C LEU A 305 -7.49 -30.51 10.32
N CYS A 306 -6.34 -30.75 9.70
CA CYS A 306 -5.48 -29.71 9.12
C CYS A 306 -6.22 -28.90 8.06
N PHE A 307 -7.00 -29.55 7.18
CA PHE A 307 -7.84 -28.89 6.19
C PHE A 307 -8.88 -27.98 6.86
N LYS A 308 -9.61 -28.48 7.86
CA LYS A 308 -10.59 -27.68 8.62
C LYS A 308 -9.95 -26.49 9.32
N HIS A 309 -8.77 -26.66 9.92
CA HIS A 309 -8.06 -25.58 10.59
C HIS A 309 -7.56 -24.52 9.59
N LYS A 310 -6.91 -24.94 8.50
CA LYS A 310 -6.35 -24.02 7.50
C LYS A 310 -7.40 -23.37 6.59
N MET A 311 -8.59 -23.96 6.44
CA MET A 311 -9.73 -23.35 5.73
C MET A 311 -10.49 -22.31 6.57
N LYS A 312 -10.26 -22.27 7.90
CA LYS A 312 -10.76 -21.21 8.78
C LYS A 312 -9.72 -20.12 8.88
N ASN A 313 -9.94 -19.05 8.13
CA ASN A 313 -9.03 -17.90 8.16
C ASN A 313 -9.63 -16.78 9.01
N VAL A 314 -8.77 -16.04 9.71
CA VAL A 314 -9.15 -14.81 10.39
C VAL A 314 -9.28 -13.74 9.30
N VAL A 315 -10.52 -13.32 9.06
CA VAL A 315 -10.85 -12.31 8.06
C VAL A 315 -11.20 -11.02 8.77
N TRP A 316 -10.62 -9.91 8.32
CA TRP A 316 -11.05 -8.60 8.78
C TRP A 316 -12.47 -8.31 8.28
N THR A 317 -13.41 -8.09 9.21
CA THR A 317 -14.80 -7.77 8.89
C THR A 317 -15.11 -6.31 9.18
N LYS A 318 -14.88 -5.86 10.42
CA LYS A 318 -15.08 -4.48 10.89
C LYS A 318 -14.17 -4.19 12.09
N GLY A 319 -13.64 -2.97 12.18
CA GLY A 319 -12.85 -2.50 13.32
C GLY A 319 -11.82 -1.44 12.93
N THR A 320 -11.34 -0.65 13.89
CA THR A 320 -10.26 0.33 13.67
C THR A 320 -8.89 -0.35 13.53
N SER A 321 -8.73 -1.53 14.12
CA SER A 321 -7.53 -2.36 14.00
C SER A 321 -7.64 -3.31 12.81
N GLY A 322 -6.68 -3.23 11.88
CA GLY A 322 -6.55 -4.19 10.77
C GLY A 322 -6.17 -5.61 11.23
N LEU A 323 -5.76 -5.77 12.50
CA LEU A 323 -5.39 -7.06 13.10
C LEU A 323 -6.58 -7.81 13.69
N ASP A 324 -7.67 -7.10 14.01
CA ASP A 324 -8.88 -7.71 14.54
C ASP A 324 -9.66 -8.38 13.39
N GLY A 325 -10.20 -9.57 13.64
CA GLY A 325 -10.93 -10.29 12.61
C GLY A 325 -11.74 -11.44 13.17
N GLU A 326 -12.73 -11.87 12.41
CA GLU A 326 -13.57 -13.00 12.74
C GLU A 326 -13.09 -14.23 11.98
N LEU A 327 -13.13 -15.40 12.62
CA LEU A 327 -12.82 -16.67 11.97
C LEU A 327 -13.93 -17.00 10.98
N GLN A 328 -13.65 -16.85 9.69
CA GLN A 328 -14.54 -17.23 8.62
C GLN A 328 -14.03 -18.50 7.94
N SER A 329 -14.92 -19.46 7.75
CA SER A 329 -14.66 -20.59 6.86
C SER A 329 -14.76 -20.10 5.42
N GLY A 330 -13.74 -20.36 4.60
CA GLY A 330 -13.82 -20.11 3.16
C GLY A 330 -15.03 -20.81 2.55
N SER A 331 -15.89 -20.05 1.86
CA SER A 331 -17.26 -20.42 1.48
C SER A 331 -17.38 -21.50 0.38
N GLU A 332 -16.34 -22.26 0.10
CA GLU A 332 -16.32 -23.33 -0.91
C GLU A 332 -16.04 -24.71 -0.29
N ALA A 333 -16.54 -24.93 0.92
CA ALA A 333 -16.73 -26.27 1.49
C ALA A 333 -18.15 -26.77 1.21
#